data_AF-A0A3B9J8C4-F1
#
_entry.id   AF-A0A3B9J8C4-F1
#
_cell.length_a   1.000
_cell.length_b   1.000
_cell.length_c   1.000
_cell.angle_alpha   90.00
_cell.angle_beta   90.00
_cell.angle_gamma   90.00
#
_symmetry.space_group_name_H-M   'P 1'
#
loop_
_entity.id
_entity.type
_entity.pdbx_description
1 polymer ?
#
loop_
_entity_poly.entity_id
_entity_poly.type
_entity_poly.pdbx_seq_one_letter_code
_entity_poly.pdbx_strand_id
1 'polypeptide(L)'
;PQNPYDSHIYQLAAYCLLVEKAYDKRPPYGIIHYPDRDFAIDYTPELENALLDMLAEMRRDERRDNVERSHESRARCRGCGFQTNCDDAL
;
A
#
# COMPACT_ATOMS: atom_id res chain seq x y z
N PRO A 1 9.24 -6.39 13.15
CA PRO A 1 8.01 -5.82 13.77
C PRO A 1 7.14 -6.95 14.32
N GLN A 2 6.24 -6.69 15.28
CA GLN A 2 5.39 -7.77 15.84
C GLN A 2 4.32 -8.22 14.85
N ASN A 3 3.82 -7.29 14.03
CA ASN A 3 2.89 -7.52 12.91
C ASN A 3 3.45 -6.85 11.64
N PRO A 4 3.08 -7.31 10.44
CA PRO A 4 3.46 -6.64 9.21
C PRO A 4 2.83 -5.25 9.13
N TYR A 5 3.54 -4.29 8.54
CA TYR A 5 3.00 -2.95 8.29
C TYR A 5 1.97 -2.98 7.16
N ASP A 6 0.91 -2.17 7.27
CA ASP A 6 -0.13 -2.07 6.25
C ASP A 6 0.44 -1.81 4.85
N SER A 7 1.45 -0.94 4.73
CA SER A 7 2.11 -0.66 3.45
C SER A 7 2.72 -1.92 2.81
N HIS A 8 3.29 -2.83 3.60
CA HIS A 8 3.84 -4.10 3.10
C HIS A 8 2.72 -5.08 2.75
N ILE A 9 1.61 -5.07 3.48
CA ILE A 9 0.42 -5.88 3.17
C ILE A 9 -0.17 -5.44 1.82
N TYR A 10 -0.37 -4.14 1.59
CA TYR A 10 -0.90 -3.63 0.32
C TYR A 10 0.06 -3.83 -0.85
N GLN A 11 1.38 -3.72 -0.62
CA GLN A 11 2.37 -4.08 -1.64
C GLN A 11 2.28 -5.56 -2.01
N LEU A 12 2.16 -6.44 -1.02
CA LEU A 12 1.97 -7.87 -1.26
C LEU A 12 0.67 -8.15 -2.03
N ALA A 13 -0.43 -7.52 -1.63
CA ALA A 13 -1.72 -7.64 -2.30
C ALA A 13 -1.62 -7.22 -3.78
N ALA A 14 -0.85 -6.16 -4.09
CA ALA A 14 -0.58 -5.74 -5.46
C ALA A 14 0.15 -6.82 -6.27
N TYR A 15 1.12 -7.52 -5.67
CA TYR A 15 1.76 -8.65 -6.32
C TYR A 15 0.80 -9.83 -6.53
N CYS A 16 -0.05 -10.14 -5.54
CA CYS A 16 -1.06 -11.18 -5.71
C CYS A 16 -2.02 -10.87 -6.87
N LEU A 17 -2.49 -9.62 -6.96
CA LEU A 17 -3.32 -9.15 -8.07
C LEU A 17 -2.60 -9.26 -9.42
N LEU A 18 -1.31 -8.86 -9.48
CA LEU A 18 -0.51 -8.99 -10.70
C LEU A 18 -0.37 -10.44 -11.14
N VAL A 19 -0.11 -11.37 -10.22
CA VAL A 19 -0.03 -12.81 -10.52
C VAL A 19 -1.37 -13.32 -11.03
N GLU A 20 -2.48 -12.96 -10.38
CA GLU A 20 -3.82 -13.35 -10.83
C GLU A 20 -4.08 -12.86 -12.27
N LYS A 21 -3.79 -11.59 -12.59
CA LYS A 21 -4.02 -11.04 -13.93
C LYS A 21 -3.07 -11.58 -15.00
N ALA A 22 -1.82 -11.86 -14.65
CA ALA A 22 -0.83 -12.32 -15.61
C ALA A 22 -0.95 -13.82 -15.93
N TYR A 23 -1.41 -14.62 -14.97
CA TYR A 23 -1.41 -16.08 -15.07
C TYR A 23 -2.80 -16.72 -14.93
N ASP A 24 -3.86 -15.91 -14.79
CA ASP A 24 -5.25 -16.35 -14.58
C ASP A 24 -5.40 -17.31 -13.38
N LYS A 25 -4.54 -17.13 -12.37
CA LYS A 25 -4.50 -17.97 -11.17
C LYS A 25 -4.38 -17.10 -9.93
N ARG A 26 -5.45 -17.10 -9.11
CA ARG A 26 -5.48 -16.41 -7.83
C ARG A 26 -4.56 -17.09 -6.81
N PRO A 27 -3.56 -16.38 -6.25
CA PRO A 27 -2.80 -16.87 -5.10
C PRO A 27 -3.71 -16.91 -3.86
N PRO A 28 -3.67 -17.98 -3.04
CA PRO A 28 -4.47 -18.01 -1.81
C PRO A 28 -3.91 -17.07 -0.72
N TYR A 29 -2.60 -16.86 -0.71
CA TYR A 29 -1.89 -15.97 0.20
C TYR A 29 -0.56 -15.54 -0.41
N GLY A 30 0.04 -14.51 0.17
CA GLY A 30 1.43 -14.12 -0.07
C GLY A 30 2.26 -14.18 1.21
N ILE A 31 3.58 -14.14 1.08
CA ILE A 31 4.51 -14.21 2.22
C ILE A 31 5.30 -12.90 2.32
N ILE A 32 5.31 -12.30 3.51
CA ILE A 32 6.20 -11.19 3.85
C ILE A 32 7.30 -11.72 4.76
N HIS A 33 8.54 -11.66 4.29
CA HIS A 33 9.73 -12.01 5.06
C HIS A 33 10.33 -10.76 5.73
N TYR A 34 10.49 -10.80 7.04
CA TYR A 34 11.35 -9.91 7.82
C TYR A 34 12.54 -10.70 8.36
N PRO A 35 13.66 -10.04 8.74
CA PRO A 35 14.88 -10.73 9.15
C PRO A 35 14.69 -11.87 10.16
N ASP A 36 13.76 -11.71 11.10
CA ASP A 36 13.54 -12.67 12.19
C ASP A 36 12.22 -13.45 12.08
N ARG A 37 11.39 -13.21 11.04
CA ARG A 37 10.04 -13.83 10.94
C ARG A 37 9.38 -13.68 9.58
N ASP A 38 8.52 -14.65 9.29
CA ASP A 38 7.63 -14.66 8.14
C ASP A 38 6.18 -14.46 8.55
N PHE A 39 5.43 -13.78 7.69
CA PHE A 39 3.98 -13.66 7.81
C PHE A 39 3.33 -14.14 6.51
N ALA A 40 2.44 -15.12 6.62
CA ALA A 40 1.52 -15.47 5.55
C ALA A 40 0.29 -14.55 5.64
N ILE A 41 -0.05 -13.88 4.55
CA ILE A 41 -1.18 -12.98 4.45
C ILE A 41 -2.15 -13.53 3.42
N ASP A 42 -3.35 -13.89 3.86
CA ASP A 42 -4.42 -14.37 2.99
C ASP A 42 -4.82 -13.29 1.97
N TYR A 43 -4.88 -13.67 0.69
CA TYR A 43 -5.30 -12.78 -0.39
C TYR A 43 -6.82 -12.86 -0.58
N THR A 44 -7.54 -12.37 0.42
CA THR A 44 -9.00 -12.42 0.45
C THR A 44 -9.62 -11.44 -0.56
N PRO A 45 -10.89 -11.65 -0.96
CA PRO A 45 -11.62 -10.68 -1.78
C PRO A 45 -11.69 -9.28 -1.13
N GLU A 46 -11.78 -9.20 0.19
CA GLU A 46 -11.82 -7.93 0.93
C GLU A 46 -10.51 -7.17 0.80
N LEU A 47 -9.38 -7.86 0.90
CA LEU A 47 -8.05 -7.26 0.72
C LEU A 47 -7.84 -6.78 -0.72
N GLU A 48 -8.30 -7.56 -1.70
CA GLU A 48 -8.29 -7.14 -3.10
C GLU A 48 -9.14 -5.89 -3.32
N ASN A 49 -10.38 -5.87 -2.83
CA ASN A 49 -11.27 -4.72 -3.00
C ASN A 49 -10.68 -3.46 -2.35
N ALA A 50 -10.14 -3.58 -1.13
CA ALA A 50 -9.46 -2.47 -0.46
C ALA A 50 -8.25 -1.95 -1.26
N LEU A 51 -7.47 -2.85 -1.86
CA LEU A 51 -6.38 -2.46 -2.77
C LEU A 51 -6.91 -1.73 -4.02
N LEU A 52 -7.96 -2.25 -4.65
CA LEU A 52 -8.55 -1.65 -5.85
C LEU A 52 -9.11 -0.26 -5.57
N ASP A 53 -9.75 -0.06 -4.41
CA ASP A 53 -10.26 1.22 -3.96
C ASP A 53 -9.11 2.23 -3.75
N MET A 54 -8.04 1.81 -3.06
CA MET A 54 -6.83 2.62 -2.88
C MET A 54 -6.20 3.03 -4.22
N LEU A 55 -6.09 2.10 -5.18
CA LEU A 55 -5.59 2.40 -6.53
C LEU A 55 -6.52 3.35 -7.28
N ALA A 56 -7.84 3.23 -7.10
CA ALA A 56 -8.81 4.13 -7.71
C ALA A 56 -8.70 5.55 -7.13
N GLU A 57 -8.47 5.69 -5.82
CA GLU A 57 -8.17 6.97 -5.18
C GLU A 57 -6.90 7.60 -5.74
N MET A 58 -5.80 6.85 -5.80
CA MET A 58 -4.54 7.34 -6.38
C MET A 58 -4.72 7.86 -7.82
N ARG A 59 -5.47 7.13 -8.65
CA ARG A 59 -5.75 7.55 -10.05
C ARG A 59 -6.64 8.78 -10.15
N ARG A 60 -7.53 9.01 -9.18
CA ARG A 60 -8.33 10.24 -9.11
C ARG A 60 -7.43 11.42 -8.72
N ASP A 61 -6.56 11.21 -7.74
CA ASP A 61 -5.65 12.24 -7.24
C ASP A 61 -4.57 12.64 -8.26
N GLU A 62 -4.10 11.72 -9.12
CA GLU A 62 -3.19 12.03 -10.23
C GLU A 62 -3.70 13.14 -11.17
N ARG A 63 -5.01 13.36 -11.25
CA ARG A 63 -5.63 14.38 -12.13
C ARG A 63 -5.96 15.68 -11.41
N ARG A 64 -5.70 15.76 -10.10
CA ARG A 64 -5.99 16.96 -9.30
C ARG A 64 -4.80 17.90 -9.31
N ASP A 65 -5.09 19.19 -9.34
CA ASP A 65 -4.06 20.22 -9.23
C ASP A 65 -3.42 20.26 -7.83
N ASN A 66 -4.16 19.82 -6.81
CA ASN A 66 -3.66 19.73 -5.44
C ASN A 66 -4.23 18.51 -4.71
N VAL A 67 -3.40 17.87 -3.89
CA VAL A 67 -3.71 16.68 -3.10
C VAL A 67 -3.23 16.94 -1.67
N GLU A 68 -4.15 16.85 -0.72
CA GLU A 68 -3.90 17.10 0.70
C GLU A 68 -3.05 16.00 1.34
N ARG A 69 -2.34 16.32 2.43
CA ARG A 69 -1.61 15.36 3.24
C ARG A 69 -2.54 14.24 3.75
N SER A 70 -2.18 12.98 3.52
CA SER A 70 -3.00 11.81 3.87
C SER A 70 -2.81 11.26 5.29
N HIS A 71 -2.16 12.00 6.20
CA HIS A 71 -1.83 11.48 7.54
C HIS A 71 -1.54 12.57 8.57
N GLU A 72 -1.60 12.22 9.86
CA GLU A 72 -1.23 13.12 10.98
C GLU A 72 0.14 12.79 11.61
N SER A 73 1.04 12.16 10.87
CA SER A 73 2.37 11.72 11.36
C SER A 73 3.53 12.63 10.94
N ARG A 74 4.10 13.37 11.90
CA ARG A 74 5.36 14.12 11.71
C ARG A 74 6.53 13.27 11.22
N ALA A 75 6.61 12.01 11.68
CA ALA A 75 7.68 11.11 11.28
C ALA A 75 7.64 10.80 9.77
N ARG A 76 6.43 10.66 9.20
CA ARG A 76 6.25 10.48 7.75
C ARG A 76 6.62 11.74 6.97
N CYS A 77 6.24 12.93 7.44
CA CYS A 77 6.66 14.20 6.81
C CYS A 77 8.19 14.35 6.81
N ARG A 78 8.87 14.05 7.93
CA ARG A 78 10.33 14.19 8.06
C ARG A 78 11.13 13.35 7.06
N GLY A 79 10.60 12.20 6.63
CA GLY A 79 11.23 11.33 5.65
C GLY A 79 10.72 11.52 4.22
N CYS A 80 9.78 12.44 3.99
CA CYS A 80 9.13 12.62 2.69
C CYS A 80 10.02 13.44 1.75
N GLY A 81 10.30 12.91 0.54
CA GLY A 81 11.08 13.60 -0.48
C GLY A 81 10.41 14.89 -1.02
N PHE A 82 9.11 15.08 -0.78
CA PHE A 82 8.35 16.27 -1.19
C PHE A 82 8.16 17.29 -0.07
N GLN A 83 8.74 17.06 1.13
CA GLN A 83 8.47 17.89 2.31
C GLN A 83 8.69 19.39 2.08
N THR A 84 9.73 19.78 1.33
CA THR A 84 10.05 21.20 1.07
C THR A 84 9.04 21.91 0.17
N ASN A 85 8.23 21.13 -0.56
CA ASN A 85 7.27 21.64 -1.55
C ASN A 85 5.83 21.33 -1.13
N CYS A 86 5.63 20.80 0.08
CA CYS A 86 4.33 20.44 0.62
C CYS A 86 3.91 21.51 1.63
N ASP A 87 2.93 22.33 1.28
CA ASP A 87 2.40 23.39 2.15
C ASP A 87 1.71 22.83 3.41
N ASP A 88 1.35 21.54 3.39
CA ASP A 88 0.75 20.80 4.50
C ASP A 88 1.78 20.03 5.35
N ALA A 89 3.10 20.28 5.26
CA ALA A 89 4.07 19.53 6.06
C ALA A 89 3.91 19.75 7.59
N LEU A 90 4.10 18.69 8.39
CA LEU A 90 3.99 18.69 9.88
C LEU A 90 5.33 18.76 10.63
#